data_AF-A0A496Q5B4-F1
#
_entry.id   AF-A0A496Q5B4-F1
#
_cell.length_a   1.000
_cell.length_b   1.000
_cell.length_c   1.000
_cell.angle_alpha   90.00
_cell.angle_beta   90.00
_cell.angle_gamma   90.00
#
_symmetry.space_group_name_H-M   'P 1'
#
loop_
_entity.id
_entity.type
_entity.pdbx_description
1 polymer ?
#
loop_
_entity_poly.entity_id
_entity_poly.type
_entity_poly.pdbx_seq_one_letter_code
_entity_poly.pdbx_strand_id
1 'polypeptide(L)'
;MRNDLRWLIVAGGNLLFMYVSLQLNHYLAVIPASVFLFGLPIGFSALRLSLGQGLAASATTGLFYDTLTPFPLGSALVFFSIAFTVIYAIRSRFHREEAFSSVIVVLLANLFLFAAFSGIATAMTGSPGYPARLITDLLISQILIAVICGWFFSFQMTFLELFGINIEEEQREAR
;
A
#
# COMPACT_ATOMS: atom_id res chain seq x y z
N MET A 1 -27.59 -5.58 -0.38
CA MET A 1 -26.59 -4.87 0.45
C MET A 1 -25.79 -5.84 1.34
N ARG A 2 -25.37 -7.01 0.84
CA ARG A 2 -24.52 -7.98 1.57
C ARG A 2 -23.02 -7.80 1.25
N ASN A 3 -22.65 -6.72 0.55
CA ASN A 3 -21.37 -6.59 -0.16
C ASN A 3 -20.42 -5.49 0.37
N ASP A 4 -20.72 -4.83 1.50
CA ASP A 4 -19.93 -3.68 1.96
C ASP A 4 -18.90 -3.97 3.06
N LEU A 5 -18.78 -5.20 3.58
CA LEU A 5 -17.82 -5.47 4.66
C LEU A 5 -16.37 -5.64 4.17
N ARG A 6 -16.16 -6.01 2.90
CA ARG A 6 -14.84 -6.38 2.36
C ARG A 6 -13.83 -5.25 2.47
N TRP A 7 -14.24 -4.04 2.12
CA TRP A 7 -13.34 -2.88 2.16
C TRP A 7 -12.96 -2.53 3.60
N LEU A 8 -13.85 -2.73 4.58
CA LEU A 8 -13.56 -2.54 6.00
C LEU A 8 -12.54 -3.55 6.50
N ILE A 9 -12.67 -4.82 6.12
CA ILE A 9 -11.74 -5.87 6.52
C ILE A 9 -10.34 -5.59 5.94
N VAL A 10 -10.26 -5.29 4.64
CA VAL A 10 -8.98 -4.96 4.00
C VAL A 10 -8.39 -3.67 4.55
N ALA A 11 -9.21 -2.64 4.80
CA ALA A 11 -8.76 -1.43 5.48
C ALA A 11 -8.22 -1.77 6.87
N GLY A 12 -8.89 -2.61 7.66
CA GLY A 12 -8.41 -3.08 8.95
C GLY A 12 -7.05 -3.79 8.86
N GLY A 13 -6.88 -4.67 7.88
CA GLY A 13 -5.60 -5.32 7.60
C GLY A 13 -4.50 -4.33 7.19
N ASN A 14 -4.84 -3.34 6.37
CA ASN A 14 -3.92 -2.27 5.96
C ASN A 14 -3.49 -1.42 7.17
N LEU A 15 -4.42 -1.07 8.05
CA LEU A 15 -4.15 -0.30 9.26
C LEU A 15 -3.26 -1.07 10.23
N LEU A 16 -3.51 -2.37 10.43
CA LEU A 16 -2.67 -3.24 11.24
C LEU A 16 -1.26 -3.33 10.65
N PHE A 17 -1.14 -3.55 9.34
CA PHE A 17 0.16 -3.59 8.67
C PHE A 17 0.89 -2.25 8.75
N MET A 18 0.17 -1.13 8.62
CA MET A 18 0.72 0.20 8.79
C MET A 18 1.25 0.41 10.22
N TYR A 19 0.50 -0.01 11.23
CA TYR A 19 0.95 0.05 12.63
C TYR A 19 2.23 -0.76 12.84
N VAL A 20 2.29 -1.99 12.32
CA VAL A 20 3.51 -2.83 12.38
C VAL A 20 4.68 -2.14 11.65
N SER A 21 4.43 -1.52 10.50
CA SER A 21 5.44 -0.76 9.74
C SER A 21 5.95 0.46 10.52
N LEU A 22 5.10 1.12 11.29
CA LEU A 22 5.49 2.22 12.17
C LEU A 22 6.39 1.72 13.31
N GLN A 23 6.04 0.60 13.94
CA GLN A 23 6.87 -0.03 14.98
C GLN A 23 8.22 -0.46 14.42
N LEU A 24 8.25 -1.06 13.21
CA LEU A 24 9.48 -1.42 12.53
C LEU A 24 10.39 -0.20 12.32
N ASN A 25 9.84 0.93 11.86
CA ASN A 25 10.59 2.17 11.73
C ASN A 25 11.08 2.72 13.07
N HIS A 26 10.30 2.59 14.14
CA HIS A 26 10.74 2.98 15.48
C HIS A 26 11.97 2.20 15.93
N TYR A 27 11.98 0.88 15.74
CA TYR A 27 13.15 0.05 16.06
C TYR A 27 14.33 0.29 15.10
N LEU A 28 14.06 0.55 13.83
CA LEU A 28 15.08 0.89 12.85
C LEU A 28 15.71 2.25 13.11
N ALA A 29 15.06 3.17 13.83
CA ALA A 29 15.59 4.51 14.11
C ALA A 29 16.93 4.53 14.85
N VAL A 30 17.33 3.41 15.48
CA VAL A 30 18.67 3.22 16.07
C VAL A 30 19.76 3.26 14.98
N ILE A 31 19.41 2.81 13.77
CA ILE A 31 20.23 2.85 12.57
C ILE A 31 19.70 4.02 11.70
N PRO A 32 20.53 4.73 10.92
CA PRO A 32 20.05 5.83 10.07
C PRO A 32 19.30 5.34 8.81
N ALA A 33 18.37 4.38 8.99
CA ALA A 33 17.59 3.77 7.92
C ALA A 33 16.09 3.81 8.28
N SER A 34 15.25 4.00 7.27
CA SER A 34 13.80 3.90 7.38
C SER A 34 13.20 3.09 6.24
N VAL A 35 12.02 2.52 6.46
CA VAL A 35 11.29 1.72 5.49
C VAL A 35 9.91 2.30 5.21
N PHE A 36 9.58 2.40 3.93
CA PHE A 36 8.32 2.90 3.43
C PHE A 36 7.63 1.78 2.65
N LEU A 37 6.55 1.23 3.22
CA LEU A 37 5.93 -0.03 2.77
C LEU A 37 4.51 0.15 2.20
N PHE A 38 4.12 1.38 1.87
CA PHE A 38 2.73 1.71 1.53
C PHE A 38 2.28 1.24 0.15
N GLY A 39 3.21 0.86 -0.73
CA GLY A 39 2.86 0.21 -2.00
C GLY A 39 2.08 -1.09 -1.80
N LEU A 40 2.28 -1.79 -0.68
CA LEU A 40 1.64 -3.08 -0.39
C LEU A 40 0.12 -2.96 -0.16
N PRO A 41 -0.36 -2.17 0.83
CA PRO A 41 -1.79 -1.89 1.02
C PRO A 41 -2.51 -1.45 -0.25
N ILE A 42 -1.87 -0.55 -1.02
CA ILE A 42 -2.47 0.02 -2.24
C ILE A 42 -2.49 -0.99 -3.39
N GLY A 43 -1.38 -1.70 -3.59
CA GLY A 43 -1.30 -2.73 -4.63
C GLY A 43 -2.30 -3.86 -4.39
N PHE A 44 -2.44 -4.34 -3.15
CA PHE A 44 -3.46 -5.35 -2.83
C PHE A 44 -4.87 -4.85 -3.14
N SER A 45 -5.21 -3.65 -2.65
CA SER A 45 -6.53 -3.04 -2.85
C SER A 45 -6.86 -2.88 -4.33
N ALA A 46 -5.91 -2.42 -5.15
CA ALA A 46 -6.11 -2.22 -6.58
C ALA A 46 -6.21 -3.52 -7.40
N LEU A 47 -5.39 -4.51 -7.06
CA LEU A 47 -5.30 -5.77 -7.80
C LEU A 47 -6.43 -6.75 -7.46
N ARG A 48 -6.90 -6.76 -6.21
CA ARG A 48 -7.84 -7.79 -5.72
C ARG A 48 -9.28 -7.30 -5.53
N LEU A 49 -9.51 -6.03 -5.22
CA LEU A 49 -10.86 -5.53 -4.92
C LEU A 49 -11.57 -4.91 -6.15
N SER A 50 -12.88 -4.70 -6.03
CA SER A 50 -13.65 -3.88 -6.98
C SER A 50 -13.29 -2.40 -6.84
N LEU A 51 -13.66 -1.56 -7.83
CA LEU A 51 -13.31 -0.13 -7.83
C LEU A 51 -13.77 0.56 -6.55
N GLY A 52 -15.05 0.41 -6.19
CA GLY A 52 -15.62 1.07 -5.01
C GLY A 52 -14.98 0.59 -3.70
N GLN A 53 -14.82 -0.72 -3.54
CA GLN A 53 -14.24 -1.29 -2.32
C GLN A 53 -12.75 -0.96 -2.18
N GLY A 54 -11.99 -1.07 -3.26
CA GLY A 54 -10.56 -0.78 -3.26
C GLY A 54 -10.26 0.69 -3.07
N LEU A 55 -11.07 1.59 -3.66
CA LEU A 55 -10.93 3.03 -3.46
C LEU A 55 -11.29 3.41 -2.03
N ALA A 56 -12.39 2.87 -1.47
CA ALA A 56 -12.75 3.10 -0.07
C ALA A 56 -11.65 2.63 0.88
N ALA A 57 -11.14 1.40 0.71
CA ALA A 57 -10.05 0.89 1.54
C ALA A 57 -8.77 1.75 1.42
N SER A 58 -8.40 2.15 0.21
CA SER A 58 -7.21 2.99 -0.04
C SER A 58 -7.37 4.40 0.53
N ALA A 59 -8.54 5.01 0.37
CA ALA A 59 -8.86 6.33 0.89
C ALA A 59 -8.88 6.35 2.41
N THR A 60 -9.51 5.35 3.06
CA THR A 60 -9.47 5.22 4.53
C THR A 60 -8.06 5.02 5.04
N THR A 61 -7.24 4.20 4.35
CA THR A 61 -5.83 4.02 4.70
C THR A 61 -5.05 5.33 4.58
N GLY A 62 -5.27 6.11 3.51
CA GLY A 62 -4.66 7.42 3.31
C GLY A 62 -5.07 8.44 4.37
N LEU A 63 -6.37 8.52 4.70
CA LEU A 63 -6.86 9.41 5.76
C LEU A 63 -6.22 9.09 7.11
N PHE A 64 -6.14 7.80 7.45
CA PHE A 64 -5.47 7.38 8.68
C PHE A 64 -3.98 7.74 8.66
N TYR A 65 -3.30 7.57 7.53
CA TYR A 65 -1.91 7.98 7.38
C TYR A 65 -1.71 9.48 7.59
N ASP A 66 -2.62 10.31 7.08
CA ASP A 66 -2.57 11.76 7.30
C ASP A 66 -2.70 12.12 8.80
N THR A 67 -3.38 11.30 9.62
CA THR A 67 -3.44 11.53 11.08
C THR A 67 -2.14 11.21 11.82
N LEU A 68 -1.26 10.40 11.21
CA LEU A 68 -0.03 9.91 11.83
C LEU A 68 1.21 10.66 11.39
N THR A 69 1.07 11.57 10.42
CA THR A 69 2.21 12.27 9.82
C THR A 69 2.02 13.79 9.87
N PRO A 70 3.12 14.56 9.89
CA PRO A 70 3.04 16.02 9.93
C PRO A 70 2.71 16.64 8.56
N PHE A 71 2.28 15.85 7.58
CA PHE A 71 1.94 16.33 6.24
C PHE A 71 0.59 17.05 6.23
N PRO A 72 0.31 17.91 5.23
CA PRO A 72 -1.01 18.53 5.09
C PRO A 72 -2.10 17.46 4.99
N LEU A 73 -3.16 17.60 5.80
CA LEU A 73 -4.30 16.68 5.80
C LEU A 73 -4.87 16.53 4.38
N GLY A 74 -5.07 15.29 3.95
CA GLY A 74 -5.59 14.94 2.62
C GLY A 74 -4.49 14.62 1.60
N SER A 75 -3.21 14.86 1.90
CA SER A 75 -2.10 14.54 1.00
C SER A 75 -2.07 13.03 0.71
N ALA A 76 -2.10 12.20 1.75
CA ALA A 76 -2.08 10.76 1.58
C ALA A 76 -3.37 10.23 1.00
N LEU A 77 -4.54 10.77 1.36
CA LEU A 77 -5.80 10.44 0.67
C LEU A 77 -5.65 10.62 -0.85
N VAL A 78 -5.11 11.75 -1.31
CA VAL A 78 -4.97 12.05 -2.73
C VAL A 78 -3.98 11.10 -3.39
N PHE A 79 -2.76 10.98 -2.87
CA PHE A 79 -1.74 10.13 -3.50
C PHE A 79 -2.10 8.64 -3.47
N PHE A 80 -2.73 8.16 -2.40
CA PHE A 80 -3.16 6.77 -2.30
C PHE A 80 -4.31 6.48 -3.28
N SER A 81 -5.25 7.41 -3.42
CA SER A 81 -6.36 7.29 -4.37
C SER A 81 -5.87 7.35 -5.83
N ILE A 82 -4.90 8.22 -6.14
CA ILE A 82 -4.27 8.30 -7.45
C ILE A 82 -3.54 6.98 -7.77
N ALA A 83 -2.68 6.52 -6.86
CA ALA A 83 -1.93 5.28 -7.04
C ALA A 83 -2.89 4.10 -7.26
N PHE A 84 -3.92 3.97 -6.42
CA PHE A 84 -4.98 2.97 -6.57
C PHE A 84 -5.65 3.05 -7.95
N THR A 85 -6.10 4.24 -8.36
CA THR A 85 -6.86 4.43 -9.61
C THR A 85 -6.00 4.09 -10.83
N VAL A 86 -4.74 4.52 -10.84
CA VAL A 86 -3.80 4.21 -11.92
C VAL A 86 -3.58 2.71 -12.02
N ILE A 87 -3.27 2.03 -10.91
CA ILE A 87 -3.07 0.58 -10.89
C ILE A 87 -4.35 -0.14 -11.32
N TYR A 88 -5.51 0.29 -10.81
CA TYR A 88 -6.79 -0.31 -11.15
C TYR A 88 -7.10 -0.22 -12.64
N ALA A 89 -6.77 0.91 -13.29
CA ALA A 89 -6.97 1.12 -14.72
C ALA A 89 -6.09 0.21 -15.58
N ILE A 90 -4.84 -0.05 -15.14
CA ILE A 90 -3.90 -0.87 -15.89
C ILE A 90 -3.95 -2.36 -15.52
N ARG A 91 -4.64 -2.74 -14.43
CA ARG A 91 -4.64 -4.11 -13.88
C ARG A 91 -5.09 -5.18 -14.88
N SER A 92 -5.92 -4.82 -15.86
CA SER A 92 -6.38 -5.75 -16.91
C SER A 92 -5.27 -6.21 -17.84
N ARG A 93 -4.15 -5.47 -17.91
CA ARG A 93 -2.97 -5.80 -18.70
C ARG A 93 -2.04 -6.80 -18.00
N PHE A 94 -2.28 -7.10 -16.73
CA PHE A 94 -1.45 -8.01 -15.93
C PHE A 94 -2.19 -9.33 -15.72
N HIS A 95 -1.48 -10.44 -15.91
CA HIS A 95 -1.97 -11.74 -15.49
C HIS A 95 -2.05 -11.76 -13.96
N ARG A 96 -3.25 -11.64 -13.41
CA ARG A 96 -3.55 -11.56 -11.96
C ARG A 96 -3.01 -12.74 -11.12
N GLU A 97 -2.62 -13.82 -11.78
CA GLU A 97 -2.12 -15.06 -11.18
C GLU A 97 -0.58 -15.08 -11.08
N GLU A 98 0.12 -14.20 -11.80
CA GLU A 98 1.56 -14.10 -11.69
C GLU A 98 1.97 -13.25 -10.49
N ALA A 99 2.53 -13.92 -9.47
CA ALA A 99 3.09 -13.28 -8.30
C ALA A 99 4.13 -12.19 -8.68
N PHE A 100 4.92 -12.45 -9.72
CA PHE A 100 5.94 -11.52 -10.22
C PHE A 100 5.35 -10.20 -10.74
N SER A 101 4.28 -10.28 -11.54
CA SER A 101 3.57 -9.12 -12.06
C SER A 101 2.98 -8.27 -10.92
N SER A 102 2.44 -8.92 -9.89
CA SER A 102 1.90 -8.22 -8.70
C SER A 102 2.99 -7.48 -7.92
N VAL A 103 4.16 -8.11 -7.73
CA VAL A 103 5.30 -7.49 -7.03
C VAL A 103 5.76 -6.24 -7.78
N ILE A 104 5.92 -6.29 -9.11
CA ILE A 104 6.33 -5.13 -9.90
C ILE A 104 5.37 -3.96 -9.71
N VAL A 105 4.06 -4.21 -9.79
CA VAL A 105 3.04 -3.18 -9.59
C VAL A 105 3.15 -2.53 -8.21
N VAL A 106 3.35 -3.34 -7.17
CA VAL A 106 3.52 -2.89 -5.78
C VAL A 106 4.80 -2.05 -5.63
N LEU A 107 5.92 -2.47 -6.22
CA LEU A 107 7.19 -1.74 -6.17
C LEU A 107 7.08 -0.37 -6.85
N LEU A 108 6.43 -0.31 -8.02
CA LEU A 108 6.16 0.93 -8.74
C LEU A 108 5.22 1.86 -7.96
N ALA A 109 4.17 1.30 -7.34
CA ALA A 109 3.29 2.06 -6.46
C ALA A 109 4.07 2.66 -5.28
N ASN A 110 4.93 1.87 -4.66
CA ASN A 110 5.75 2.33 -3.56
C ASN A 110 6.74 3.41 -3.97
N LEU A 111 7.37 3.26 -5.14
CA LEU A 111 8.28 4.25 -5.70
C LEU A 111 7.57 5.59 -5.93
N PHE A 112 6.39 5.55 -6.56
CA PHE A 112 5.57 6.73 -6.78
C PHE A 112 5.20 7.43 -5.47
N LEU A 113 4.67 6.68 -4.49
CA LEU A 113 4.29 7.24 -3.20
C LEU A 113 5.49 7.81 -2.46
N PHE A 114 6.60 7.07 -2.39
CA PHE A 114 7.84 7.53 -1.75
C PHE A 114 8.35 8.84 -2.37
N ALA A 115 8.36 8.93 -3.70
CA ALA A 115 8.76 10.14 -4.42
C ALA A 115 7.81 11.32 -4.12
N ALA A 116 6.50 11.09 -4.11
CA ALA A 116 5.51 12.11 -3.77
C ALA A 116 5.70 12.67 -2.35
N PHE A 117 5.81 11.81 -1.34
CA PHE A 117 6.01 12.27 0.05
C PHE A 117 7.40 12.87 0.28
N SER A 118 8.44 12.36 -0.38
CA SER A 118 9.77 12.98 -0.32
C SER A 118 9.76 14.39 -0.94
N GLY A 119 9.01 14.59 -2.01
CA GLY A 119 8.79 15.90 -2.63
C GLY A 119 8.07 16.87 -1.70
N ILE A 120 6.98 16.42 -1.04
CA ILE A 120 6.27 17.23 -0.04
C ILE A 120 7.20 17.59 1.12
N ALA A 121 7.94 16.62 1.67
CA ALA A 121 8.87 16.85 2.77
C ALA A 121 9.96 17.86 2.39
N THR A 122 10.49 17.77 1.17
CA THR A 122 11.47 18.73 0.64
C THR A 122 10.86 20.13 0.52
N ALA A 123 9.64 20.24 -0.02
CA ALA A 123 8.95 21.52 -0.16
C ALA A 123 8.64 22.18 1.19
N MET A 124 8.27 21.38 2.21
CA MET A 124 7.96 21.89 3.55
C MET A 124 9.20 22.30 4.34
N THR A 125 10.32 21.57 4.19
CA THR A 125 11.55 21.83 4.95
C THR A 125 12.50 22.80 4.25
N GLY A 126 12.29 23.07 2.96
CA GLY A 126 13.19 23.89 2.15
C GLY A 126 14.57 23.27 1.90
N SER A 127 14.75 21.99 2.26
CA SER A 127 16.01 21.25 2.10
C SER A 127 15.71 19.91 1.42
N PRO A 128 16.48 19.52 0.38
CA PRO A 128 16.26 18.26 -0.36
C PRO A 128 16.56 16.98 0.46
N GLY A 129 16.67 17.08 1.79
CA GLY A 129 17.14 16.01 2.65
C GLY A 129 18.57 15.59 2.29
N TYR A 130 19.01 14.47 2.86
CA TYR A 130 20.27 13.83 2.47
C TYR A 130 19.96 12.85 1.33
N PRO A 131 20.34 13.14 0.07
CA PRO A 131 19.92 12.33 -1.08
C PRO A 131 20.42 10.89 -0.98
N ALA A 132 21.64 10.68 -0.45
CA ALA A 132 22.17 9.35 -0.18
C ALA A 132 21.29 8.55 0.80
N ARG A 133 20.72 9.21 1.82
CA ARG A 133 19.80 8.58 2.77
C ARG A 133 18.47 8.24 2.11
N LEU A 134 17.89 9.17 1.33
CA LEU A 134 16.64 8.91 0.59
C LEU A 134 16.77 7.72 -0.37
N ILE A 135 17.90 7.62 -1.07
CA ILE A 135 18.19 6.49 -1.96
C ILE A 135 18.32 5.20 -1.15
N THR A 136 19.01 5.23 -0.01
CA THR A 136 19.18 4.06 0.86
C THR A 136 17.84 3.58 1.40
N ASP A 137 17.03 4.48 1.94
CA ASP A 137 15.69 4.18 2.46
C ASP A 137 14.78 3.62 1.36
N LEU A 138 14.83 4.21 0.16
CA LEU A 138 14.11 3.69 -1.00
C LEU A 138 14.56 2.27 -1.36
N LEU A 139 15.86 2.01 -1.50
CA LEU A 139 16.38 0.70 -1.87
C LEU A 139 16.01 -0.37 -0.84
N ILE A 140 16.18 -0.08 0.45
CA ILE A 140 15.80 -0.99 1.52
C ILE A 140 14.29 -1.25 1.47
N SER A 141 13.48 -0.21 1.27
CA SER A 141 12.02 -0.34 1.14
C SER A 141 11.62 -1.23 -0.03
N GLN A 142 12.23 -1.05 -1.20
CA GLN A 142 11.93 -1.84 -2.40
C GLN A 142 12.33 -3.31 -2.22
N ILE A 143 13.51 -3.57 -1.65
CA ILE A 143 13.96 -4.94 -1.34
C ILE A 143 13.01 -5.59 -0.34
N LEU A 144 12.68 -4.88 0.74
CA LEU A 144 11.81 -5.42 1.78
C LEU A 144 10.41 -5.73 1.23
N ILE A 145 9.84 -4.84 0.41
CA ILE A 145 8.57 -5.07 -0.29
C ILE A 145 8.65 -6.31 -1.18
N ALA A 146 9.70 -6.45 -2.00
CA ALA A 146 9.85 -7.60 -2.89
C ALA A 146 9.83 -8.93 -2.11
N VAL A 147 10.44 -8.96 -0.92
CA VAL A 147 10.47 -10.13 -0.04
C VAL A 147 9.12 -10.38 0.62
N ILE A 148 8.48 -9.35 1.18
CA ILE A 148 7.27 -9.53 2.00
C ILE A 148 5.97 -9.48 1.20
N CYS A 149 6.00 -9.13 -0.09
CA CYS A 149 4.79 -8.94 -0.90
C CYS A 149 3.91 -10.18 -0.93
N GLY A 150 4.49 -11.36 -1.20
CA GLY A 150 3.73 -12.61 -1.23
C GLY A 150 3.10 -12.94 0.13
N TRP A 151 3.85 -12.71 1.22
CA TRP A 151 3.37 -12.90 2.57
C TRP A 151 2.20 -11.95 2.91
N PHE A 152 2.33 -10.66 2.59
CA PHE A 152 1.28 -9.67 2.84
C PHE A 152 0.00 -9.98 2.07
N PHE A 153 0.12 -10.39 0.81
CA PHE A 153 -1.04 -10.75 -0.02
C PHE A 153 -1.74 -11.98 0.56
N SER A 154 -0.97 -12.99 0.98
CA SER A 154 -1.51 -14.18 1.64
C SER A 154 -2.20 -13.82 2.96
N PHE A 155 -1.58 -12.96 3.77
CA PHE A 155 -2.15 -12.46 5.02
C PHE A 155 -3.51 -11.79 4.79
N GLN A 156 -3.63 -10.89 3.80
CA GLN A 156 -4.89 -10.21 3.50
C GLN A 156 -5.98 -11.17 3.00
N MET A 157 -5.61 -12.16 2.18
CA MET A 157 -6.53 -13.18 1.71
C MET A 157 -7.03 -14.05 2.87
N THR A 158 -6.14 -14.56 3.71
CA THR A 158 -6.52 -15.33 4.92
C THR A 158 -7.33 -14.48 5.89
N PHE A 159 -7.03 -13.18 6.01
CA PHE A 159 -7.81 -12.29 6.86
C PHE A 159 -9.24 -12.13 6.35
N LEU A 160 -9.46 -12.06 5.03
CA LEU A 160 -10.80 -12.07 4.44
C LEU A 160 -11.51 -13.42 4.62
N GLU A 161 -10.79 -14.53 4.45
CA GLU A 161 -11.32 -15.88 4.64
C GLU A 161 -11.78 -16.12 6.09
N LEU A 162 -11.10 -15.54 7.07
CA LEU A 162 -11.49 -15.61 8.48
C LEU A 162 -12.90 -15.02 8.72
N PHE A 163 -13.32 -14.06 7.90
CA PHE A 163 -14.66 -13.48 7.92
C PHE A 163 -15.62 -14.12 6.89
N GLY A 164 -15.25 -15.29 6.33
CA GLY A 164 -16.06 -16.05 5.39
C GLY A 164 -16.11 -15.46 3.98
N ILE A 165 -15.15 -14.62 3.60
CA ILE A 165 -15.08 -13.99 2.27
C ILE A 165 -13.96 -14.62 1.46
N ASN A 166 -14.30 -15.47 0.50
CA ASN A 166 -13.34 -16.06 -0.44
C ASN A 166 -13.37 -15.33 -1.79
N ILE A 167 -12.33 -14.53 -2.07
CA ILE A 167 -12.23 -13.77 -3.33
C ILE A 167 -11.85 -14.67 -4.51
N GLU A 168 -11.11 -15.76 -4.28
CA GLU A 168 -10.62 -16.63 -5.37
C GLU A 168 -11.72 -17.49 -5.97
N GLU A 169 -12.62 -18.03 -5.14
CA GLU A 169 -13.76 -18.83 -5.59
C GLU A 169 -14.73 -17.98 -6.43
N GLU A 170 -15.09 -16.79 -5.96
CA GLU A 170 -15.99 -15.89 -6.71
C GLU A 170 -15.39 -15.42 -8.04
N GLN A 171 -14.07 -15.23 -8.11
CA GLN A 171 -13.40 -14.86 -9.36
C GLN A 171 -13.33 -16.00 -10.37
N ARG A 172 -13.36 -17.26 -9.91
CA ARG A 172 -13.45 -18.44 -10.79
C ARG A 172 -14.87 -18.65 -11.33
N GLU A 173 -15.90 -18.37 -10.52
CA GLU A 173 -17.30 -18.48 -10.95
C GLU A 173 -17.74 -17.39 -11.94
N ALA A 174 -17.03 -16.24 -11.96
CA ALA A 174 -17.32 -15.12 -12.86
C ALA A 174 -16.58 -15.19 -14.22
N ARG A 175 -15.70 -16.18 -14.44
CA ARG A 175 -15.06 -16.46 -15.72
C ARG A 175 -15.87 -17.48 -16.51
#